data_AF-A0A523I5W3-F1
#
_entry.id   AF-A0A523I5W3-F1
#
_cell.length_a   1.000
_cell.length_b   1.000
_cell.length_c   1.000
_cell.angle_alpha   90.00
_cell.angle_beta   90.00
_cell.angle_gamma   90.00
#
_symmetry.space_group_name_H-M   'P 1'
#
loop_
_entity.id
_entity.type
_entity.pdbx_description
1 polymer ?
#
loop_
_entity_poly.entity_id
_entity_poly.type
_entity_poly.pdbx_seq_one_letter_code
_entity_poly.pdbx_strand_id
1 'polypeptide(L)' 'MEDIKEKVVEVIKGCYDPEIPVNIYELGLIYDINVDESNNVSVNMTLTSPACPVAGTLPGEV' A
#
# COMPACT_ATOMS: atom_id res chain seq x y z
N MET A 1 4.89 -20.53 1.34
CA MET A 1 5.20 -19.17 1.82
C MET A 1 4.92 -18.17 0.70
N GLU A 2 3.81 -18.35 -0.01
CA GLU A 2 3.43 -17.54 -1.20
C GLU A 2 2.14 -16.74 -0.90
N ASP A 3 1.42 -17.15 0.15
CA ASP A 3 0.08 -16.66 0.51
C ASP A 3 0.04 -15.21 1.00
N ILE A 4 1.10 -14.73 1.66
CA ILE A 4 1.09 -13.37 2.25
C ILE A 4 1.25 -12.32 1.15
N LYS A 5 2.14 -12.56 0.18
CA LYS A 5 2.34 -11.65 -0.94
C LYS A 5 1.07 -11.51 -1.76
N GLU A 6 0.39 -12.62 -2.03
CA GLU A 6 -0.89 -12.62 -2.75
C GLU A 6 -1.98 -11.85 -1.99
N LYS A 7 -2.13 -12.10 -0.68
CA LYS A 7 -3.08 -11.36 0.17
C LYS A 7 -2.80 -9.86 0.19
N VAL A 8 -1.52 -9.47 0.29
CA VAL A 8 -1.11 -8.06 0.26
C VAL A 8 -1.49 -7.42 -1.09
N VAL A 9 -1.23 -8.10 -2.20
CA VAL A 9 -1.60 -7.62 -3.53
C VAL A 9 -3.13 -7.48 -3.67
N GLU A 10 -3.91 -8.44 -3.18
CA GLU A 10 -5.37 -8.35 -3.19
C GLU A 10 -5.89 -7.15 -2.40
N VAL A 11 -5.34 -6.90 -1.21
CA VAL A 11 -5.71 -5.73 -0.39
C VAL A 11 -5.33 -4.43 -1.09
N ILE A 12 -4.12 -4.34 -1.65
CA ILE A 12 -3.64 -3.15 -2.37
C ILE A 12 -4.49 -2.88 -3.62
N LYS A 13 -4.95 -3.92 -4.32
CA LYS A 13 -5.90 -3.78 -5.43
C LYS A 13 -7.27 -3.24 -5.00
N GLY A 14 -7.62 -3.37 -3.72
CA GLY A 14 -8.80 -2.74 -3.13
C GLY A 14 -8.58 -1.28 -2.71
N CYS A 15 -7.35 -0.77 -2.78
CA CYS A 15 -7.04 0.61 -2.48
C CYS A 15 -7.17 1.47 -3.76
N TYR A 16 -7.99 2.51 -3.67
CA TYR A 16 -8.25 3.45 -4.76
C TYR A 16 -7.73 4.82 -4.38
N ASP A 17 -7.26 5.58 -5.37
CA ASP A 17 -6.87 6.96 -5.14
C ASP A 17 -8.13 7.82 -4.83
N PRO A 18 -8.09 8.66 -3.78
CA PRO A 18 -9.25 9.45 -3.38
C PRO A 18 -9.57 10.61 -4.33
N GLU A 19 -8.62 11.05 -5.15
CA GLU A 19 -8.80 12.10 -6.15
C GLU A 19 -9.21 11.51 -7.52
N ILE A 20 -8.65 10.35 -7.87
CA ILE A 20 -8.95 9.64 -9.11
C ILE A 20 -9.48 8.26 -8.74
N PRO A 21 -10.75 7.90 -9.02
CA PRO A 21 -11.38 6.65 -8.60
C PRO A 21 -10.87 5.43 -9.41
N VAL A 22 -9.56 5.23 -9.41
CA VAL A 22 -8.81 4.21 -10.11
C VAL A 22 -7.86 3.56 -9.10
N ASN A 23 -7.58 2.29 -9.35
CA ASN A 23 -6.78 1.44 -8.50
C ASN A 23 -5.30 1.86 -8.54
N ILE A 24 -4.68 2.04 -7.36
CA ILE A 24 -3.26 2.42 -7.25
C ILE A 24 -2.31 1.37 -7.83
N TYR A 25 -2.73 0.10 -7.86
CA TYR A 25 -2.01 -1.00 -8.48
C TYR A 25 -2.01 -0.89 -10.00
N GLU A 26 -3.18 -0.61 -10.60
CA GLU A 26 -3.34 -0.46 -12.05
C GLU A 26 -2.69 0.83 -12.57
N LEU A 27 -2.63 1.87 -11.75
CA LEU A 27 -1.91 3.11 -12.05
C LEU A 27 -0.38 2.92 -12.06
N GLY A 28 0.13 1.79 -11.57
CA GLY A 28 1.56 1.54 -11.47
C GLY A 28 2.25 2.36 -10.39
N LEU A 29 1.51 2.79 -9.35
CA LEU A 29 2.06 3.54 -8.23
C LEU A 29 2.83 2.66 -7.24
N ILE A 30 2.66 1.34 -7.32
CA ILE A 30 3.39 0.36 -6.53
C ILE A 30 4.64 -0.08 -7.32
N TYR A 31 5.83 0.18 -6.79
CA TYR A 31 7.09 -0.24 -7.42
C TYR A 31 7.54 -1.62 -6.98
N ASP A 32 7.45 -1.90 -5.67
CA ASP A 32 7.96 -3.15 -5.12
C ASP A 32 7.16 -3.58 -3.89
N ILE A 33 6.97 -4.89 -3.74
CA ILE A 33 6.37 -5.51 -2.57
C ILE A 33 7.31 -6.63 -2.13
N ASN A 34 7.99 -6.40 -1.01
CA ASN A 34 8.90 -7.36 -0.40
C ASN A 34 8.25 -7.94 0.86
N VAL A 35 8.28 -9.26 0.98
CA VAL A 35 7.81 -9.98 2.17
C VAL A 35 8.99 -10.77 2.70
N ASP A 36 9.41 -10.47 3.93
CA ASP A 36 10.54 -11.17 4.56
C ASP A 36 10.11 -12.50 5.21
N GLU A 37 11.09 -13.30 5.63
CA GLU A 37 10.86 -14.59 6.29
C GLU A 37 10.21 -14.45 7.69
N SER A 38 10.17 -13.23 8.24
CA SER A 38 9.49 -12.88 9.50
C SER A 38 8.05 -12.39 9.28
N ASN A 39 7.54 -12.43 8.05
CA ASN A 39 6.23 -11.92 7.62
C ASN A 39 6.08 -10.40 7.69
N ASN A 40 7.17 -9.63 7.71
CA ASN A 40 7.11 -8.18 7.52
C ASN A 40 6.92 -7.88 6.04
N VAL A 41 5.99 -6.98 5.76
CA VAL A 41 5.65 -6.56 4.40
C VAL A 41 6.14 -5.14 4.20
N SER A 42 7.07 -4.96 3.26
CA SER A 42 7.57 -3.65 2.83
C SER A 42 7.03 -3.33 1.44
N VAL A 43 6.30 -2.22 1.31
CA VAL A 43 5.71 -1.78 0.04
C VAL A 43 6.33 -0.44 -0.35
N ASN A 44 7.01 -0.42 -1.49
CA ASN A 44 7.52 0.81 -2.08
C ASN A 44 6.47 1.34 -3.06
N MET A 45 5.95 2.54 -2.80
CA MET A 45 4.94 3.18 -3.63
C MET A 45 5.11 4.69 -3.71
N THR A 46 4.62 5.31 -4.78
CA THR A 46 4.48 6.76 -4.89
C THR A 46 3.04 7.16 -4.57
N LEU A 47 2.87 8.10 -3.65
CA LEU A 47 1.59 8.75 -3.42
C LEU A 47 1.43 9.94 -4.37
N THR A 48 0.32 9.96 -5.10
CA THR A 48 -0.07 11.03 -6.03
C THR A 48 -0.48 12.31 -5.32
N SER A 49 -0.84 12.25 -4.02
CA SER A 49 -1.13 13.44 -3.20
C SER A 49 0.06 13.80 -2.29
N PRO A 50 0.78 14.91 -2.54
CA PRO A 50 1.87 15.39 -1.68
C PRO A 50 1.41 15.94 -0.31
N ALA A 51 0.13 15.88 0.00
CA ALA A 51 -0.47 16.51 1.18
C ALA A 51 -1.75 15.79 1.66
N CYS A 52 -1.71 14.47 1.88
CA CYS A 52 -2.79 13.80 2.61
C CYS A 52 -2.60 14.05 4.13
N PRO A 53 -3.49 14.80 4.82
CA PRO A 53 -3.36 15.10 6.26
C PRO A 53 -3.47 13.85 7.16
N VAL A 54 -3.70 12.68 6.57
CA VAL A 54 -3.90 11.37 7.24
C VAL A 54 -2.56 10.70 7.58
N ALA A 55 -1.42 11.23 7.14
CA ALA A 55 -0.10 10.81 7.64
C ALA A 55 0.06 11.07 9.16
N GLY A 56 -0.78 11.93 9.74
CA GLY A 56 -0.84 12.21 11.18
C GLY A 56 -1.88 11.40 11.97
N THR A 57 -2.64 10.49 11.32
CA THR A 57 -3.66 9.66 12.00
C THR A 57 -3.34 8.16 11.97
N LEU A 58 -2.06 7.81 11.87
CA LEU A 58 -1.61 6.58 12.53
C LEU A 58 -1.78 6.84 14.03
N PRO A 59 -2.63 6.11 14.78
CA PRO A 59 -2.63 6.24 16.22
C PRO A 59 -1.20 6.01 16.70
N GLY A 60 -0.64 7.04 17.34
CA GLY A 60 0.60 6.90 18.07
C GLY A 60 0.47 5.71 19.00
N GLU A 61 1.46 4.83 18.91
CA GLU A 61 1.82 3.81 19.88
C GLU A 61 1.10 3.94 21.24
N VAL A 62 0.28 2.94 21.56
CA VAL A 62 0.06 2.42 22.92
C VAL A 62 -0.12 0.90 22.87
#